data_AF-A0A448V7V4-F1
#
_entry.id   AF-A0A448V7V4-F1
#
_cell.length_a   1.000
_cell.length_b   1.000
_cell.length_c   1.000
_cell.angle_alpha   90.00
_cell.angle_beta   90.00
_cell.angle_gamma   90.00
#
_symmetry.space_group_name_H-M   'P 1'
#
loop_
_entity.id
_entity.type
_entity.pdbx_description
1 polymer ?
#
loop_
_entity_poly.entity_id
_entity_poly.type
_entity_poly.pdbx_seq_one_letter_code
_entity_poly.pdbx_strand_id
1 'polypeptide(L)' 'MPLMNRLNARAVATLGAGKYNDGAGLHLHKRKDGGAQWLYRYTIHGRRREMGLGALRNVS' A
#
# COMPACT_ATOMS: atom_id res chain seq x y z
N MET A 1 13.86 11.56 9.16
CA MET A 1 13.27 10.23 8.91
C MET A 1 12.02 10.43 8.06
N PRO A 2 11.80 9.68 6.96
CA PRO A 2 10.53 9.74 6.25
C PRO A 2 9.39 9.30 7.18
N LEU A 3 8.23 9.95 7.06
CA LEU A 3 7.06 9.65 7.87
C LEU A 3 6.58 8.21 7.60
N MET A 4 6.35 7.44 8.66
CA MET A 4 5.90 6.04 8.65
C MET A 4 4.48 5.96 9.21
N ASN A 5 3.71 4.94 8.82
CA ASN A 5 2.36 4.63 9.31
C ASN A 5 1.37 5.78 9.11
N ARG A 6 1.29 6.29 7.87
CA ARG A 6 0.44 7.42 7.49
C ARG A 6 -1.04 7.05 7.38
N LEU A 7 -1.32 5.78 7.12
CA LEU A 7 -2.65 5.22 7.04
C LEU A 7 -3.03 4.67 8.41
N ASN A 8 -4.29 4.88 8.78
CA ASN A 8 -4.92 4.17 9.89
C ASN A 8 -6.06 3.30 9.34
N ALA A 9 -6.40 2.23 10.05
CA ALA A 9 -7.38 1.25 9.60
C ALA A 9 -8.75 1.87 9.26
N ARG A 10 -9.19 2.87 10.02
CA ARG A 10 -10.47 3.56 9.79
C ARG A 10 -10.46 4.38 8.50
N ALA A 11 -9.37 5.08 8.22
CA ALA A 11 -9.18 5.82 6.98
C ALA A 11 -9.13 4.86 5.77
N VAL A 12 -8.43 3.73 5.90
CA VAL A 12 -8.32 2.72 4.82
C VAL A 12 -9.70 2.24 4.34
N ALA A 13 -10.67 2.10 5.25
CA ALA A 13 -12.03 1.70 4.91
C ALA A 13 -12.75 2.71 4.00
N THR A 14 -12.50 4.01 4.17
CA THR A 14 -13.21 5.09 3.45
C THR A 14 -12.50 5.56 2.18
N LEU A 15 -11.23 5.19 1.98
CA LEU A 15 -10.47 5.57 0.78
C LEU A 15 -11.14 5.09 -0.52
N GLY A 16 -11.07 5.91 -1.57
CA GLY A 16 -11.49 5.50 -2.91
C GLY A 16 -10.50 4.55 -3.59
N ALA A 17 -10.71 4.30 -4.89
CA ALA A 17 -9.72 3.61 -5.71
C ALA A 17 -8.46 4.49 -5.88
N GLY A 18 -7.29 3.89 -5.74
CA GLY A 18 -6.01 4.60 -5.82
C GLY A 18 -4.85 3.83 -5.19
N LYS A 19 -3.65 4.40 -5.31
CA LYS A 19 -2.44 3.96 -4.59
C LYS A 19 -2.11 4.96 -3.49
N TYR A 20 -2.09 4.48 -2.25
CA TYR A 20 -1.86 5.28 -1.05
C TYR A 20 -0.55 4.87 -0.40
N ASN A 21 0.33 5.84 -0.13
CA ASN A 21 1.59 5.59 0.54
C ASN A 21 1.38 5.59 2.05
N ASP A 22 1.77 4.48 2.70
CA ASP A 22 1.72 4.34 4.16
C ASP A 22 3.07 4.70 4.82
N GLY A 23 4.15 4.68 4.04
CA GLY A 23 5.50 5.00 4.49
C GLY A 23 6.43 3.79 4.41
N ALA A 24 7.74 4.00 4.58
CA ALA A 24 8.76 2.95 4.50
C ALA A 24 8.71 2.04 3.24
N GLY A 25 8.11 2.51 2.14
CA GLY A 25 7.90 1.72 0.92
C GLY A 25 6.58 0.94 0.88
N LEU A 26 5.81 0.90 1.97
CA LEU A 26 4.49 0.27 2.01
C LEU A 26 3.44 1.16 1.34
N HIS A 27 2.64 0.54 0.47
CA HIS A 27 1.55 1.18 -0.25
C HIS A 27 0.31 0.30 -0.25
N LEU A 28 -0.86 0.91 -0.08
CA LEU A 28 -2.15 0.28 -0.31
C LEU A 28 -2.62 0.57 -1.74
N HIS A 29 -2.95 -0.46 -2.51
CA HIS A 29 -3.58 -0.31 -3.82
C HIS A 29 -5.04 -0.75 -3.75
N LYS A 30 -5.98 0.22 -3.78
CA LYS A 30 -7.42 -0.01 -3.90
C LYS A 30 -7.81 0.08 -5.38
N ARG A 31 -8.41 -0.98 -5.91
CA ARG A 31 -8.86 -1.10 -7.29
C ARG A 31 -10.31 -0.63 -7.41
N LYS A 32 -10.71 -0.25 -8.64
CA LYS A 32 -12.09 0.21 -8.95
C LYS A 32 -13.14 -0.88 -8.76
N ASP A 33 -12.74 -2.14 -8.86
CA ASP A 33 -13.58 -3.33 -8.65
C ASP A 33 -13.81 -3.67 -7.16
N GLY A 34 -13.32 -2.83 -6.23
CA GLY A 34 -13.45 -3.04 -4.79
C GLY A 34 -12.34 -3.92 -4.19
N GLY A 35 -11.47 -4.51 -5.00
CA GLY A 35 -10.31 -5.26 -4.53
C GLY A 35 -9.23 -4.34 -3.93
N ALA A 36 -8.56 -4.77 -2.87
CA ALA A 36 -7.44 -4.02 -2.29
C ALA A 36 -6.29 -4.94 -1.91
N GLN A 37 -5.05 -4.48 -2.11
CA GLN A 37 -3.84 -5.24 -1.79
C GLN A 37 -2.72 -4.34 -1.27
N TRP A 38 -1.88 -4.90 -0.43
CA TRP A 38 -0.64 -4.27 0.02
C TRP A 38 0.49 -4.50 -0.97
N LEU A 39 1.28 -3.45 -1.19
CA LEU A 39 2.44 -3.44 -2.06
C LEU A 39 3.66 -2.92 -1.29
N TYR A 40 4.78 -3.63 -1.42
CA TYR A 40 6.08 -3.12 -1.03
C TYR A 40 6.80 -2.57 -2.25
N ARG A 41 7.09 -1.26 -2.24
CA ARG A 41 7.84 -0.56 -3.28
C ARG A 41 9.28 -0.37 -2.82
N TYR A 42 10.22 -0.87 -3.61
CA TYR A 42 11.65 -0.83 -3.30
C TYR A 42 12.48 -0.61 -4.56
N THR A 43 13.78 -0.32 -4.38
CA THR A 43 14.73 -0.12 -5.48
C THR A 43 15.91 -1.07 -5.29
N ILE A 44 16.22 -1.88 -6.32
CA ILE A 44 17.41 -2.74 -6.36
C ILE A 44 18.14 -2.47 -7.68
N HIS A 45 19.45 -2.25 -7.62
CA HIS A 45 20.29 -1.88 -8.77
C HIS A 45 19.73 -0.70 -9.57
N GLY A 46 19.31 0.37 -8.88
CA GLY A 46 18.75 1.57 -9.50
C GLY A 46 17.34 1.41 -10.12
N ARG A 47 16.78 0.20 -10.15
CA ARG A 47 15.46 -0.08 -10.73
C ARG A 47 14.40 -0.21 -9.65
N ARG A 48 13.35 0.61 -9.75
CA ARG A 48 12.17 0.53 -8.88
C ARG A 48 11.32 -0.69 -9.23
N ARG A 49 10.86 -1.40 -8.19
CA ARG A 49 10.02 -2.59 -8.26
C ARG A 49 8.88 -2.50 -7.24
N GLU A 50 7.82 -3.27 -7.48
CA GLU A 50 6.71 -3.46 -6.55
C GLU A 50 6.52 -4.96 -6.31
N MET A 51 6.33 -5.35 -5.05
CA MET A 51 6.00 -6.71 -4.64
C MET A 51 4.63 -6.72 -3.96
N GLY A 52 3.75 -7.62 -4.37
CA GLY A 52 2.48 -7.86 -3.69
C GLY A 52 2.71 -8.56 -2.36
N LEU A 53 2.15 -8.02 -1.28
CA LEU A 53 2.21 -8.62 0.06
C LEU A 53 0.94 -9.42 0.40
N GLY A 54 -0.16 -9.16 -0.31
CA GLY A 54 -1.43 -9.85 -0.12
C GLY A 54 -2.63 -8.91 -0.16
N ALA A 55 -3.82 -9.50 -0.13
CA ALA A 55 -5.07 -8.75 -0.07
C ALA A 55 -5.20 -8.02 1.27
N LEU A 56 -5.81 -6.83 1.28
CA LEU A 56 -6.04 -6.03 2.49
C LEU A 56 -6.71 -6.82 3.62
N ARG A 57 -7.60 -7.76 3.28
CA ARG A 57 -8.34 -8.60 4.23
C ARG A 57 -7.52 -9.74 4.86
N ASN A 58 -6.34 -10.06 4.31
CA ASN A 58 -5.54 -11.23 4.71
C ASN A 58 -4.25 -10.84 5.46
N VAL A 59 -3.89 -9.56 5.48
CA VAL A 59 -2.62 -9.05 6.02
C VAL A 59 -2.94 -7.96 7.05
N SER A 60 -2.49 -8.15 8.29
CA SER A 60 -2.76 -7.28 9.46
C SER A 60 -1.52 -6.57 9.96
#